data_AF-A0A2V6GNS7-F1
#
_entry.id   AF-A0A2V6GNS7-F1
#
_cell.length_a   1.000
_cell.length_b   1.000
_cell.length_c   1.000
_cell.angle_alpha   90.00
_cell.angle_beta   90.00
_cell.angle_gamma   90.00
#
_symmetry.space_group_name_H-M   'P 1'
#
loop_
_entity.id
_entity.type
_entity.pdbx_description
1 polymer ?
#
loop_
_entity_poly.entity_id
_entity_poly.type
_entity_poly.pdbx_seq_one_letter_code
_entity_poly.pdbx_strand_id
1 'polypeptide(L)'
;MLNIARGAPDPPHARTSGMKWLSAGLTFVNFSTVCGLILGMAANGLALSVAVASLILGAVAAISAYLTTSDPKTKLDILDSAEPGAKLPKRAQRRLRRAGNLASAPTAIRKYRHFWTWVLAACFAIFAVRSFCWLLYIDGDQLKIQSPNNLGDLALHITYIRNFASGVSLWPDNPIYVFSKLRYPAGIDLFNALLYCLHLDLTRGLVWTGLIASVATFYSFLRWGGAFAVAGFLFNGGIAGFQILNSSTFLKFVDYQGDKTIAWKSIALSMFVTQRGLLYAIPAGLLLLWSWRKKFFRTPAQDRPASRPKGSRFDQSAGS
;
A
#
# COMPACT_ATOMS: atom_id res chain seq x y z
N MET A 1 -38.26 -33.79 -23.33
CA MET A 1 -36.89 -33.48 -23.83
C MET A 1 -36.92 -32.05 -24.34
N LEU A 2 -36.19 -31.05 -23.86
CA LEU A 2 -34.89 -31.01 -23.21
C LEU A 2 -34.87 -29.81 -22.24
N ASN A 3 -34.29 -30.05 -21.06
CA ASN A 3 -34.07 -29.07 -20.00
C ASN A 3 -32.95 -28.07 -20.36
N ILE A 4 -33.20 -26.80 -20.05
CA ILE A 4 -32.30 -25.89 -19.32
C ILE A 4 -30.83 -25.89 -19.80
N ALA A 5 -30.51 -25.00 -20.74
CA ALA A 5 -29.17 -24.42 -20.81
C ALA A 5 -29.00 -23.49 -19.60
N ARG A 6 -28.46 -24.02 -18.50
CA ARG A 6 -27.98 -23.24 -17.37
C ARG A 6 -26.91 -22.29 -17.88
N GLY A 7 -27.20 -21.00 -17.86
CA GLY A 7 -26.18 -19.97 -17.98
C GLY A 7 -25.08 -20.26 -16.97
N ALA A 8 -23.83 -20.28 -17.45
CA ALA A 8 -22.67 -20.41 -16.59
C ALA A 8 -22.77 -19.38 -15.46
N PRO A 9 -22.46 -19.74 -14.20
CA PRO A 9 -22.44 -18.78 -13.11
C PRO A 9 -21.48 -17.66 -13.46
N ASP A 10 -21.96 -16.41 -13.36
CA ASP A 10 -21.12 -15.24 -13.46
C ASP A 10 -19.89 -15.41 -12.55
N PRO A 11 -18.68 -15.08 -13.01
CA PRO A 11 -17.50 -15.20 -12.18
C PRO A 11 -17.70 -14.35 -10.92
N PRO A 12 -17.29 -14.85 -9.74
CA PRO A 12 -17.53 -14.17 -8.48
C PRO A 12 -17.04 -12.73 -8.59
N HIS A 13 -17.97 -11.78 -8.45
CA HIS A 13 -17.65 -10.36 -8.42
C HIS A 13 -16.56 -10.19 -7.37
N ALA A 14 -15.36 -9.80 -7.80
CA ALA A 14 -14.22 -9.59 -6.91
C ALA A 14 -14.64 -8.58 -5.85
N ARG A 15 -14.96 -9.11 -4.67
CA ARG A 15 -15.23 -8.37 -3.43
C ARG A 15 -14.16 -7.31 -3.36
N THR A 16 -14.52 -6.03 -3.42
CA THR A 16 -13.51 -4.98 -3.23
C THR A 16 -13.17 -4.95 -1.74
N SER A 17 -12.38 -5.92 -1.26
CA SER A 17 -11.84 -5.93 0.10
C SER A 17 -11.28 -4.55 0.36
N GLY A 18 -11.61 -3.93 1.48
CA GLY A 18 -11.01 -2.65 1.82
C GLY A 18 -9.52 -2.81 2.04
N MET A 19 -8.85 -1.71 2.36
CA MET A 19 -7.41 -1.72 2.63
C MET A 19 -7.10 -2.23 4.04
N LYS A 20 -7.95 -3.11 4.63
CA LYS A 20 -7.79 -3.64 6.00
C LYS A 20 -6.46 -4.32 6.21
N TRP A 21 -6.09 -5.24 5.32
CA TRP A 21 -4.82 -5.96 5.39
C TRP A 21 -3.62 -5.01 5.35
N LEU A 22 -3.67 -4.03 4.45
CA LEU A 22 -2.65 -2.99 4.36
C LEU A 22 -2.61 -2.13 5.63
N SER A 23 -3.77 -1.72 6.15
CA SER A 23 -3.88 -0.97 7.39
C SER A 23 -3.30 -1.74 8.57
N ALA A 24 -3.62 -3.02 8.70
CA ALA A 24 -3.10 -3.90 9.74
C ALA A 24 -1.57 -4.05 9.63
N GLY A 25 -1.05 -4.31 8.41
CA GLY A 25 0.39 -4.42 8.17
C GLY A 25 1.17 -3.12 8.46
N LEU A 26 0.61 -1.97 8.09
CA LEU A 26 1.23 -0.67 8.41
C LEU A 26 1.14 -0.38 9.92
N THR A 27 0.03 -0.74 10.56
CA THR A 27 -0.12 -0.61 12.02
C THR A 27 0.90 -1.48 12.75
N PHE A 28 1.12 -2.71 12.28
CA PHE A 28 2.14 -3.61 12.82
C PHE A 28 3.52 -2.95 12.83
N VAL A 29 3.97 -2.45 11.68
CA VAL A 29 5.28 -1.82 11.55
C VAL A 29 5.38 -0.60 12.45
N ASN A 30 4.41 0.32 12.37
CA ASN A 30 4.45 1.56 13.13
C ASN A 30 4.43 1.33 14.65
N PHE A 31 3.52 0.47 15.13
CA PHE A 31 3.37 0.21 16.55
C PHE A 31 4.57 -0.56 17.10
N SER A 32 5.11 -1.53 16.33
CA SER A 32 6.36 -2.20 16.70
C SER A 32 7.52 -1.21 16.84
N THR A 33 7.68 -0.30 15.88
CA THR A 33 8.75 0.71 15.90
C THR A 33 8.60 1.66 17.10
N VAL A 34 7.39 2.17 17.35
CA VAL A 34 7.13 3.09 18.47
C VAL A 34 7.33 2.39 19.82
N CYS A 35 6.84 1.15 19.98
CA CYS A 35 7.10 0.36 21.17
C CYS A 35 8.60 0.09 21.35
N GLY A 36 9.31 -0.28 20.27
CA GLY A 36 10.75 -0.50 20.30
C GLY A 36 11.54 0.73 20.74
N LEU A 37 11.12 1.91 20.28
CA LEU A 37 11.69 3.18 20.74
C LEU A 37 11.44 3.40 22.23
N ILE A 38 10.18 3.37 22.67
CA ILE A 38 9.80 3.70 24.06
C ILE A 38 10.42 2.70 25.05
N LEU A 39 10.28 1.41 24.76
CA LEU A 39 10.83 0.35 25.60
C LEU A 39 12.36 0.36 25.58
N GLY A 40 12.98 0.63 24.43
CA GLY A 40 14.43 0.75 24.33
C GLY A 40 14.97 1.97 25.08
N MET A 41 14.25 3.10 25.11
CA MET A 41 14.59 4.24 25.96
C MET A 41 14.50 3.87 27.46
N ALA A 42 13.45 3.15 27.86
CA ALA A 42 13.29 2.71 29.25
C ALA A 42 14.34 1.66 29.67
N ALA A 43 14.76 0.80 28.75
CA ALA A 43 15.75 -0.26 28.98
C ALA A 43 17.20 0.17 28.70
N ASN A 44 17.45 1.45 28.37
CA ASN A 44 18.75 1.98 27.96
C ASN A 44 19.39 1.30 26.74
N GLY A 45 18.58 0.76 25.83
CA GLY A 45 19.02 0.16 24.58
C GLY A 45 18.06 -0.90 24.06
N LEU A 46 18.30 -1.36 22.83
CA LEU A 46 17.58 -2.47 22.24
C LEU A 46 18.23 -3.79 22.65
N ALA A 47 17.47 -4.62 23.35
CA ALA A 47 17.81 -6.00 23.64
C ALA A 47 16.80 -6.96 22.96
N LEU A 48 17.12 -8.25 22.93
CA LEU A 48 16.22 -9.28 22.40
C LEU A 48 14.83 -9.23 23.06
N SER A 49 14.77 -9.05 24.38
CA SER A 49 13.51 -8.95 25.13
C SER A 49 12.66 -7.74 24.72
N VAL A 50 13.31 -6.58 24.55
CA VAL A 50 12.67 -5.35 24.06
C VAL A 50 12.14 -5.55 22.65
N ALA A 51 12.93 -6.17 21.77
CA ALA A 51 12.53 -6.43 20.40
C ALA A 51 11.33 -7.38 20.30
N VAL A 52 11.36 -8.49 21.05
CA VAL A 52 10.25 -9.45 21.11
C VAL A 52 8.98 -8.80 21.66
N ALA A 53 9.08 -8.08 22.79
CA ALA A 53 7.93 -7.39 23.38
C ALA A 53 7.31 -6.38 22.40
N SER A 54 8.15 -5.61 21.71
CA SER A 54 7.71 -4.60 20.75
C SER A 54 6.98 -5.20 19.54
N LEU A 55 7.48 -6.31 19.00
CA LEU A 55 6.85 -7.00 17.88
C LEU A 55 5.53 -7.68 18.29
N ILE A 56 5.44 -8.24 19.51
CA ILE A 56 4.19 -8.80 20.05
C ILE A 56 3.14 -7.69 20.19
N LEU A 57 3.51 -6.55 20.78
CA LEU A 57 2.62 -5.38 20.90
C LEU A 57 2.17 -4.89 19.52
N GLY A 58 3.08 -4.84 18.55
CA GLY A 58 2.76 -4.53 17.17
C GLY A 58 1.75 -5.50 16.56
N ALA A 59 1.91 -6.80 16.79
CA ALA A 59 0.99 -7.83 16.28
C ALA A 59 -0.41 -7.68 16.89
N VAL A 60 -0.51 -7.44 18.20
CA VAL A 60 -1.78 -7.18 18.89
C VAL A 60 -2.48 -5.93 18.32
N ALA A 61 -1.73 -4.85 18.11
CA ALA A 61 -2.26 -3.62 17.49
C ALA A 61 -2.73 -3.87 16.06
N ALA A 62 -2.01 -4.66 15.27
CA ALA A 62 -2.37 -5.01 13.90
C ALA A 62 -3.65 -5.86 13.83
N ILE A 63 -3.79 -6.86 14.71
CA ILE A 63 -5.01 -7.66 14.85
C ILE A 63 -6.19 -6.76 15.22
N SER A 64 -5.99 -5.87 16.20
CA SER A 64 -7.02 -4.91 16.62
C SER A 64 -7.42 -3.98 15.48
N ALA A 65 -6.46 -3.46 14.72
CA ALA A 65 -6.73 -2.64 13.54
C ALA A 65 -7.49 -3.41 12.45
N TYR A 66 -7.15 -4.67 12.23
CA TYR A 66 -7.85 -5.52 11.27
C TYR A 66 -9.32 -5.76 11.65
N LEU A 67 -9.58 -6.03 12.93
CA LEU A 67 -10.92 -6.31 13.47
C LEU A 67 -11.80 -5.05 13.53
N THR A 68 -11.23 -3.91 13.91
CA THR A 68 -11.97 -2.65 14.06
C THR A 68 -12.21 -1.94 12.73
N THR A 69 -11.31 -2.11 11.75
CA THR A 69 -11.52 -1.51 10.43
C THR A 69 -12.63 -2.28 9.73
N SER A 70 -13.75 -1.61 9.40
CA SER A 70 -14.85 -2.22 8.66
C SER A 70 -14.67 -2.05 7.14
N ASP A 71 -14.99 -3.10 6.39
CA ASP A 71 -15.06 -2.97 4.94
C ASP A 71 -16.41 -2.36 4.60
N PRO A 72 -16.45 -1.32 3.76
CA PRO A 72 -17.73 -0.79 3.33
C PRO A 72 -18.43 -1.87 2.53
N LYS A 73 -19.55 -2.35 3.07
CA LYS A 73 -20.44 -3.31 2.41
C LYS A 73 -20.73 -2.83 1.00
N THR A 74 -20.56 -3.72 0.03
CA THR A 74 -20.93 -3.44 -1.35
C THR A 74 -22.45 -3.38 -1.45
N LYS A 75 -23.01 -2.69 -2.44
CA LYS A 75 -24.46 -2.63 -2.65
C LYS A 75 -25.10 -4.03 -2.80
N LEU A 76 -24.34 -5.01 -3.32
CA LEU A 76 -24.74 -6.42 -3.32
C LEU A 76 -24.78 -7.04 -1.92
N ASP A 77 -23.77 -6.80 -1.07
CA ASP A 77 -23.73 -7.35 0.29
C ASP A 77 -24.93 -6.88 1.14
N ILE A 78 -25.39 -5.64 0.91
CA ILE A 78 -26.58 -5.09 1.58
C ILE A 78 -27.87 -5.75 1.05
N LEU A 79 -27.90 -6.14 -0.23
CA LEU A 79 -29.04 -6.81 -0.86
C LEU A 79 -29.11 -8.29 -0.48
N ASP A 80 -27.98 -8.97 -0.37
CA ASP A 80 -27.89 -10.38 0.06
C ASP A 80 -28.08 -10.55 1.57
N SER A 81 -27.78 -9.51 2.36
CA SER A 81 -28.04 -9.51 3.82
C SER A 81 -29.48 -9.11 4.19
N ALA A 82 -30.30 -8.70 3.22
CA ALA A 82 -31.72 -8.46 3.46
C ALA A 82 -32.42 -9.83 3.55
N GLU A 83 -33.25 -10.03 4.59
CA GLU A 83 -33.92 -11.30 4.82
C GLU A 83 -34.58 -11.86 3.54
N PRO A 84 -34.54 -13.19 3.32
CA PRO A 84 -35.18 -13.86 2.19
C PRO A 84 -36.71 -13.75 2.31
N GLY A 85 -37.25 -12.59 1.95
CA GLY A 85 -38.67 -12.27 2.11
C GLY A 85 -39.01 -10.78 2.01
N ALA A 86 -38.04 -9.88 2.23
CA ALA A 86 -38.28 -8.44 2.13
C ALA A 86 -38.44 -8.00 0.66
N LYS A 87 -39.68 -7.99 0.16
CA LYS A 87 -40.01 -7.49 -1.18
C LYS A 87 -39.65 -6.00 -1.28
N LEU A 88 -38.55 -5.70 -1.97
CA LEU A 88 -38.20 -4.34 -2.35
C LEU A 88 -39.39 -3.65 -3.04
N PRO A 89 -39.69 -2.37 -2.74
CA PRO A 89 -40.78 -1.66 -3.38
C PRO A 89 -40.59 -1.66 -4.91
N LYS A 90 -41.66 -1.85 -5.68
CA LYS A 90 -41.66 -1.92 -7.17
C LYS A 90 -40.84 -0.79 -7.82
N ARG A 91 -40.80 0.40 -7.19
CA ARG A 91 -40.03 1.57 -7.65
C ARG A 91 -38.51 1.42 -7.46
N ALA A 92 -38.07 0.81 -6.35
CA ALA A 92 -36.66 0.48 -6.11
C ALA A 92 -36.17 -0.61 -7.08
N GLN A 93 -37.01 -1.61 -7.33
CA GLN A 93 -36.76 -2.68 -8.30
C GLN A 93 -36.65 -2.14 -9.74
N ARG A 94 -37.50 -1.18 -10.12
CA ARG A 94 -37.48 -0.52 -11.44
C ARG A 94 -36.25 0.38 -11.62
N ARG A 95 -35.80 1.06 -10.55
CA ARG A 95 -34.53 1.81 -10.54
C ARG A 95 -33.31 0.89 -10.64
N LEU A 96 -33.32 -0.27 -9.99
CA LEU A 96 -32.29 -1.30 -10.13
C LEU A 96 -32.23 -1.88 -11.55
N ARG A 97 -33.38 -2.19 -12.17
CA ARG A 97 -33.40 -2.63 -13.59
C ARG A 97 -32.89 -1.56 -14.55
N ARG A 98 -33.26 -0.29 -14.35
CA ARG A 98 -32.70 0.82 -15.16
C ARG A 98 -31.19 0.99 -14.93
N ALA A 99 -30.72 0.92 -13.69
CA ALA A 99 -29.29 1.01 -13.38
C ALA A 99 -28.49 -0.19 -13.90
N GLY A 100 -29.05 -1.40 -13.85
CA GLY A 100 -28.44 -2.62 -14.41
C GLY A 100 -28.33 -2.58 -15.92
N ASN A 101 -29.35 -2.04 -16.61
CA ASN A 101 -29.32 -1.86 -18.07
C ASN A 101 -28.35 -0.75 -18.54
N LEU A 102 -28.04 0.23 -17.69
CA LEU A 102 -27.07 1.30 -17.97
C LEU A 102 -25.62 0.94 -17.55
N ALA A 103 -25.43 -0.08 -16.71
CA ALA A 103 -24.12 -0.45 -16.14
C ALA A 103 -23.38 -1.57 -16.90
N SER A 104 -23.81 -1.89 -18.12
CA SER A 104 -23.07 -2.76 -19.02
C SER A 104 -22.00 -1.95 -19.77
N ALA A 105 -20.97 -1.48 -19.06
CA ALA A 105 -19.76 -1.10 -19.76
C ALA A 105 -19.29 -2.32 -20.60
N PRO A 106 -18.92 -2.15 -21.88
CA PRO A 106 -18.56 -3.27 -22.74
C PRO A 106 -17.51 -4.15 -22.03
N THR A 107 -17.80 -5.44 -21.90
CA THR A 107 -16.94 -6.43 -21.23
C THR A 107 -15.49 -6.37 -21.73
N ALA A 108 -15.27 -5.98 -22.98
CA ALA A 108 -13.97 -5.72 -23.59
C ALA A 108 -13.15 -4.63 -22.89
N ILE A 109 -13.75 -3.48 -22.55
CA ILE A 109 -13.05 -2.37 -21.86
C ILE A 109 -12.57 -2.83 -20.46
N ARG A 110 -13.38 -3.65 -19.78
CA ARG A 110 -13.04 -4.21 -18.47
C ARG A 110 -11.90 -5.21 -18.55
N LYS A 111 -11.93 -6.11 -19.55
CA LYS A 111 -10.85 -7.07 -19.83
C LYS A 111 -9.54 -6.37 -20.18
N TYR A 112 -9.58 -5.36 -21.05
CA TYR A 112 -8.41 -4.59 -21.48
C TYR A 112 -7.75 -3.85 -20.31
N ARG A 113 -8.54 -3.24 -19.41
CA ARG A 113 -8.03 -2.60 -18.20
C ARG A 113 -7.35 -3.59 -17.24
N HIS A 114 -7.88 -4.81 -17.12
CA HIS A 114 -7.25 -5.87 -16.33
C HIS A 114 -5.94 -6.34 -16.94
N PHE A 115 -5.86 -6.49 -18.26
CA PHE A 115 -4.62 -6.85 -18.95
C PHE A 115 -3.49 -5.86 -18.64
N TRP A 116 -3.72 -4.56 -18.83
CA TRP A 116 -2.70 -3.53 -18.53
C TRP A 116 -2.33 -3.46 -17.05
N THR A 117 -3.29 -3.74 -16.16
CA THR A 117 -2.98 -3.81 -14.72
C THR A 117 -2.00 -4.94 -14.41
N TRP A 118 -2.16 -6.11 -15.05
CA TRP A 118 -1.23 -7.22 -14.90
C TRP A 118 0.13 -6.97 -15.53
N VAL A 119 0.17 -6.32 -16.71
CA VAL A 119 1.43 -5.88 -17.32
C VAL A 119 2.18 -4.94 -16.38
N LEU A 120 1.50 -3.93 -15.83
CA LEU A 120 2.10 -3.03 -14.85
C LEU A 120 2.53 -3.73 -13.57
N ALA A 121 1.75 -4.71 -13.09
CA ALA A 121 2.12 -5.53 -11.94
C ALA A 121 3.42 -6.30 -12.22
N ALA A 122 3.56 -6.90 -13.40
CA ALA A 122 4.78 -7.59 -13.81
C ALA A 122 5.97 -6.63 -13.90
N CYS A 123 5.83 -5.46 -14.52
CA CYS A 123 6.89 -4.45 -14.58
C CYS A 123 7.32 -3.99 -13.18
N PHE A 124 6.36 -3.70 -12.30
CA PHE A 124 6.64 -3.28 -10.93
C PHE A 124 7.31 -4.41 -10.13
N ALA A 125 6.89 -5.67 -10.31
CA ALA A 125 7.50 -6.82 -9.66
C ALA A 125 8.94 -7.04 -10.13
N ILE A 126 9.21 -6.95 -11.44
CA ILE A 126 10.56 -7.04 -11.99
C ILE A 126 11.44 -5.93 -11.40
N PHE A 127 10.93 -4.69 -11.38
CA PHE A 127 11.62 -3.56 -10.73
C PHE A 127 11.93 -3.87 -9.26
N ALA A 128 10.93 -4.25 -8.46
CA ALA A 128 11.10 -4.49 -7.03
C ALA A 128 12.10 -5.63 -6.74
N VAL A 129 11.96 -6.76 -7.43
CA VAL A 129 12.87 -7.89 -7.28
C VAL A 129 14.29 -7.49 -7.70
N ARG A 130 14.43 -6.82 -8.85
CA ARG A 130 15.74 -6.40 -9.34
C ARG A 130 16.43 -5.41 -8.39
N SER A 131 15.68 -4.45 -7.84
CA SER A 131 16.21 -3.41 -6.95
C SER A 131 16.50 -3.92 -5.54
N PHE A 132 15.65 -4.78 -4.97
CA PHE A 132 15.81 -5.22 -3.58
C PHE A 132 16.61 -6.51 -3.44
N CYS A 133 16.48 -7.50 -4.33
CA CYS A 133 17.27 -8.74 -4.21
C CYS A 133 18.76 -8.52 -4.53
N TRP A 134 19.10 -7.48 -5.28
CA TRP A 134 20.49 -7.03 -5.52
C TRP A 134 20.82 -5.71 -4.80
N LEU A 135 20.08 -5.39 -3.74
CA LEU A 135 20.31 -4.19 -2.94
C LEU A 135 21.71 -4.18 -2.33
N LEU A 136 22.10 -5.32 -1.77
CA LEU A 136 23.41 -5.60 -1.19
C LEU A 136 23.76 -7.04 -1.56
N TYR A 137 24.83 -7.22 -2.34
CA TYR A 137 25.24 -8.55 -2.80
C TYR A 137 26.74 -8.75 -2.56
N ILE A 138 27.12 -10.01 -2.40
CA ILE A 138 28.51 -10.42 -2.22
C ILE A 138 29.08 -10.71 -3.60
N ASP A 139 30.20 -10.08 -3.93
CA ASP A 139 30.97 -10.32 -5.15
C ASP A 139 32.44 -10.56 -4.75
N GLY A 140 32.82 -11.84 -4.72
CA GLY A 140 34.08 -12.27 -4.13
C GLY A 140 34.12 -12.01 -2.62
N ASP A 141 35.09 -11.21 -2.18
CA ASP A 141 35.29 -10.75 -0.81
C ASP A 141 34.64 -9.38 -0.53
N GLN A 142 34.02 -8.76 -1.53
CA GLN A 142 33.45 -7.42 -1.41
C GLN A 142 31.92 -7.45 -1.31
N LEU A 143 31.40 -6.63 -0.41
CA LEU A 143 29.99 -6.26 -0.41
C LEU A 143 29.78 -5.11 -1.41
N LYS A 144 28.98 -5.37 -2.44
CA LYS A 144 28.68 -4.40 -3.49
C LYS A 144 27.22 -3.96 -3.42
N ILE A 145 27.02 -2.70 -3.83
CA ILE A 145 25.72 -2.05 -3.95
C ILE A 145 25.50 -1.79 -5.43
N GLN A 146 24.36 -2.24 -5.94
CA GLN A 146 24.11 -2.19 -7.38
C GLN A 146 23.91 -0.76 -7.90
N SER A 147 23.11 0.05 -7.21
CA SER A 147 22.75 1.39 -7.71
C SER A 147 23.67 2.45 -7.12
N PRO A 148 24.29 3.31 -7.96
CA PRO A 148 25.12 4.41 -7.47
C PRO A 148 24.31 5.41 -6.64
N ASN A 149 23.03 5.59 -6.94
CA ASN A 149 22.12 6.43 -6.16
C ASN A 149 21.94 5.93 -4.72
N ASN A 150 22.15 4.63 -4.48
CA ASN A 150 21.93 3.99 -3.18
C ASN A 150 23.23 3.77 -2.40
N LEU A 151 24.39 4.06 -3.00
CA LEU A 151 25.68 3.70 -2.41
C LEU A 151 25.93 4.44 -1.08
N GLY A 152 25.67 5.75 -1.05
CA GLY A 152 25.80 6.56 0.17
C GLY A 152 24.70 6.28 1.19
N ASP A 153 23.44 6.23 0.74
CA ASP A 153 22.28 6.07 1.62
C ASP A 153 22.27 4.69 2.31
N LEU A 154 22.56 3.61 1.58
CA LEU A 154 22.48 2.26 2.15
C LEU A 154 23.54 2.01 3.23
N ALA A 155 24.76 2.53 3.06
CA ALA A 155 25.81 2.42 4.07
C ALA A 155 25.39 3.10 5.39
N LEU A 156 24.77 4.29 5.29
CA LEU A 156 24.21 5.00 6.43
C LEU A 156 23.09 4.19 7.12
N HIS A 157 22.17 3.61 6.34
CA HIS A 157 21.10 2.77 6.87
C HIS A 157 21.60 1.51 7.59
N ILE A 158 22.56 0.79 6.99
CA ILE A 158 23.21 -0.38 7.61
C ILE A 158 23.86 0.02 8.94
N THR A 159 24.51 1.18 8.98
CA THR A 159 25.16 1.70 10.18
C THR A 159 24.15 1.99 11.28
N TYR A 160 23.03 2.65 10.96
CA TYR A 160 21.96 2.91 11.94
C TYR A 160 21.32 1.63 12.47
N ILE A 161 21.00 0.68 11.60
CA ILE A 161 20.40 -0.60 12.03
C ILE A 161 21.33 -1.32 13.01
N ARG A 162 22.62 -1.42 12.69
CA ARG A 162 23.62 -2.06 13.56
C ARG A 162 23.86 -1.27 14.85
N ASN A 163 23.90 0.05 14.78
CA ASN A 163 24.09 0.90 15.97
C ASN A 163 22.90 0.80 16.92
N PHE A 164 21.66 0.78 16.42
CA PHE A 164 20.50 0.53 17.26
C PHE A 164 20.57 -0.86 17.91
N ALA A 165 20.86 -1.88 17.12
CA ALA A 165 20.89 -3.26 17.61
C ALA A 165 22.12 -3.61 18.48
N SER A 166 23.12 -2.74 18.57
CA SER A 166 24.26 -2.94 19.49
C SER A 166 23.90 -2.71 20.96
N GLY A 167 22.68 -2.21 21.23
CA GLY A 167 22.24 -1.88 22.59
C GLY A 167 22.66 -0.47 23.03
N VAL A 168 23.01 0.41 22.09
CA VAL A 168 23.27 1.82 22.40
C VAL A 168 22.06 2.46 23.10
N SER A 169 22.31 3.36 24.04
CA SER A 169 21.24 4.12 24.70
C SER A 169 20.41 4.89 23.66
N LEU A 170 19.09 4.70 23.71
CA LEU A 170 18.15 5.43 22.87
C LEU A 170 17.74 6.72 23.59
N TRP A 171 17.73 7.87 22.93
CA TRP A 171 18.04 8.12 21.52
C TRP A 171 19.54 8.43 21.30
N PRO A 172 20.19 7.82 20.27
CA PRO A 172 21.63 7.92 20.11
C PRO A 172 22.09 9.30 19.67
N ASP A 173 23.38 9.56 19.91
CA ASP A 173 24.06 10.76 19.44
C ASP A 173 24.21 10.78 17.93
N ASN A 174 24.37 11.98 17.38
CA ASN A 174 24.57 12.19 15.96
C ASN A 174 25.99 11.80 15.57
N PRO A 175 26.21 10.92 14.59
CA PRO A 175 27.56 10.52 14.18
C PRO A 175 28.32 11.62 13.44
N ILE A 176 27.66 12.69 13.01
CA ILE A 176 28.25 13.79 12.22
C ILE A 176 28.53 15.00 13.12
N TYR A 177 27.62 15.32 14.03
CA TYR A 177 27.69 16.53 14.87
C TYR A 177 27.94 16.19 16.34
N VAL A 178 29.01 16.75 16.90
CA VAL A 178 29.33 16.63 18.33
C VAL A 178 28.23 17.30 19.17
N PHE A 179 27.90 16.70 20.32
CA PHE A 179 26.87 17.18 21.26
C PHE A 179 25.46 17.34 20.67
N SER A 180 25.16 16.60 19.60
CA SER A 180 23.84 16.60 18.97
C SER A 180 23.24 15.19 19.01
N LYS A 181 21.91 15.11 18.99
CA LYS A 181 21.17 13.85 18.85
C LYS A 181 20.91 13.53 17.38
N LEU A 182 20.76 12.26 17.06
CA LEU A 182 20.47 11.82 15.70
C LEU A 182 19.19 12.50 15.18
N ARG A 183 19.28 13.26 14.09
CA ARG A 183 18.12 13.91 13.43
C ARG A 183 17.90 13.28 12.07
N TYR A 184 17.28 12.11 12.08
CA TYR A 184 17.04 11.31 10.89
C TYR A 184 15.72 10.55 11.04
N PRO A 185 14.89 10.40 9.99
CA PRO A 185 13.68 9.60 10.03
C PRO A 185 14.00 8.10 10.08
N ALA A 186 14.51 7.64 11.23
CA ALA A 186 15.09 6.31 11.41
C ALA A 186 14.03 5.20 11.63
N GLY A 187 12.74 5.46 11.43
CA GLY A 187 11.67 4.54 11.85
C GLY A 187 11.76 3.14 11.22
N ILE A 188 12.06 3.07 9.93
CA ILE A 188 12.22 1.78 9.23
C ILE A 188 13.56 1.11 9.56
N ASP A 189 14.60 1.88 9.87
CA ASP A 189 15.88 1.33 10.32
C ASP A 189 15.77 0.77 11.72
N LEU A 190 15.07 1.46 12.62
CA LEU A 190 14.73 0.98 13.95
C LEU A 190 13.86 -0.27 13.87
N PHE A 191 12.88 -0.32 12.95
CA PHE A 191 12.11 -1.55 12.71
C PHE A 191 12.99 -2.72 12.28
N ASN A 192 13.92 -2.50 11.34
CA ASN A 192 14.86 -3.53 10.92
C ASN A 192 15.84 -3.91 12.04
N ALA A 193 16.19 -3.00 12.95
CA ALA A 193 16.99 -3.30 14.12
C ALA A 193 16.25 -4.25 15.08
N LEU A 194 14.94 -4.08 15.28
CA LEU A 194 14.13 -5.05 16.03
C LEU A 194 14.21 -6.45 15.41
N LEU A 195 14.04 -6.55 14.09
CA LEU A 195 14.17 -7.82 13.37
C LEU A 195 15.58 -8.42 13.51
N TYR A 196 16.60 -7.58 13.42
CA TYR A 196 17.99 -7.99 13.56
C TYR A 196 18.31 -8.50 14.98
N CYS A 197 17.75 -7.88 16.03
CA CYS A 197 17.84 -8.39 17.39
C CYS A 197 17.20 -9.79 17.56
N LEU A 198 16.25 -10.17 16.70
CA LEU A 198 15.67 -11.52 16.63
C LEU A 198 16.52 -12.50 15.79
N HIS A 199 17.77 -12.16 15.49
CA HIS A 199 18.69 -12.94 14.65
C HIS A 199 18.24 -13.10 13.20
N LEU A 200 17.37 -12.22 12.69
CA LEU A 200 17.15 -12.13 11.25
C LEU A 200 18.38 -11.47 10.61
N ASP A 201 18.98 -12.18 9.65
CA ASP A 201 20.12 -11.66 8.88
C ASP A 201 19.81 -10.28 8.30
N LEU A 202 20.77 -9.36 8.40
CA LEU A 202 20.60 -7.97 7.99
C LEU A 202 20.16 -7.89 6.54
N THR A 203 20.90 -8.53 5.63
CA THR A 203 20.62 -8.49 4.19
C THR A 203 19.22 -9.01 3.90
N ARG A 204 18.84 -10.15 4.49
CA ARG A 204 17.47 -10.68 4.37
C ARG A 204 16.42 -9.70 4.90
N GLY A 205 16.67 -9.07 6.05
CA GLY A 205 15.78 -8.05 6.62
C GLY A 205 15.56 -6.87 5.67
N LEU A 206 16.64 -6.35 5.06
CA LEU A 206 16.55 -5.27 4.07
C LEU A 206 15.76 -5.70 2.83
N VAL A 207 16.04 -6.88 2.27
CA VAL A 207 15.39 -7.42 1.08
C VAL A 207 13.88 -7.60 1.34
N TRP A 208 13.51 -8.32 2.40
CA TRP A 208 12.10 -8.60 2.70
C TRP A 208 11.31 -7.34 3.03
N THR A 209 11.90 -6.41 3.81
CA THR A 209 11.25 -5.11 4.07
C THR A 209 10.98 -4.36 2.78
N GLY A 210 11.95 -4.31 1.85
CA GLY A 210 11.80 -3.65 0.56
C GLY A 210 10.75 -4.31 -0.35
N LEU A 211 10.73 -5.65 -0.42
CA LEU A 211 9.76 -6.39 -1.23
C LEU A 211 8.32 -6.26 -0.68
N ILE A 212 8.14 -6.38 0.64
CA ILE A 212 6.82 -6.21 1.27
C ILE A 212 6.34 -4.77 1.11
N ALA A 213 7.21 -3.79 1.31
CA ALA A 213 6.91 -2.38 1.06
C ALA A 213 6.56 -2.11 -0.41
N SER A 214 7.20 -2.80 -1.35
CA SER A 214 6.88 -2.74 -2.78
C SER A 214 5.48 -3.26 -3.08
N VAL A 215 5.10 -4.39 -2.50
CA VAL A 215 3.72 -4.93 -2.62
C VAL A 215 2.70 -3.95 -2.02
N ALA A 216 2.99 -3.41 -0.82
CA ALA A 216 2.15 -2.43 -0.15
C ALA A 216 1.99 -1.15 -1.01
N THR A 217 3.10 -0.66 -1.57
CA THR A 217 3.15 0.53 -2.43
C THR A 217 2.34 0.31 -3.71
N PHE A 218 2.60 -0.77 -4.44
CA PHE A 218 1.84 -1.12 -5.64
C PHE A 218 0.34 -1.22 -5.35
N TYR A 219 -0.04 -1.95 -4.29
CA TYR A 219 -1.43 -2.10 -3.89
C TYR A 219 -2.08 -0.75 -3.54
N SER A 220 -1.38 0.09 -2.77
CA SER A 220 -1.89 1.40 -2.36
C SER A 220 -2.08 2.36 -3.55
N PHE A 221 -1.15 2.40 -4.51
CA PHE A 221 -1.31 3.17 -5.74
C PHE A 221 -2.48 2.66 -6.60
N LEU A 222 -2.57 1.34 -6.78
CA LEU A 222 -3.65 0.74 -7.55
C LEU A 222 -5.03 1.05 -6.93
N ARG A 223 -5.12 1.08 -5.59
CA ARG A 223 -6.35 1.44 -4.87
C ARG A 223 -6.65 2.93 -4.88
N TRP A 224 -5.62 3.78 -4.86
CA TRP A 224 -5.78 5.22 -4.83
C TRP A 224 -6.02 5.78 -6.24
N GLY A 225 -5.10 5.61 -7.18
CA GLY A 225 -5.18 6.20 -8.52
C GLY A 225 -5.20 5.19 -9.68
N GLY A 226 -5.30 3.89 -9.40
CA GLY A 226 -5.38 2.86 -10.43
C GLY A 226 -4.06 2.63 -11.18
N ALA A 227 -4.17 2.02 -12.35
CA ALA A 227 -3.03 1.73 -13.24
C ALA A 227 -2.22 3.00 -13.60
N PHE A 228 -2.89 4.14 -13.75
CA PHE A 228 -2.24 5.41 -14.06
C PHE A 228 -1.27 5.86 -12.96
N ALA A 229 -1.66 5.74 -11.68
CA ALA A 229 -0.78 6.13 -10.58
C ALA A 229 0.43 5.20 -10.45
N VAL A 230 0.25 3.89 -10.69
CA VAL A 230 1.38 2.94 -10.74
C VAL A 230 2.34 3.29 -11.87
N ALA A 231 1.81 3.53 -13.07
CA ALA A 231 2.63 3.90 -14.23
C ALA A 231 3.36 5.22 -14.02
N GLY A 232 2.68 6.25 -13.49
CA GLY A 232 3.29 7.54 -13.17
C GLY A 232 4.38 7.43 -12.11
N PHE A 233 4.26 6.52 -11.14
CA PHE A 233 5.30 6.26 -10.16
C PHE A 233 6.51 5.51 -10.76
N LEU A 234 6.29 4.51 -11.62
CA LEU A 234 7.38 3.69 -12.16
C LEU A 234 8.14 4.39 -13.29
N PHE A 235 7.43 5.13 -14.15
CA PHE A 235 7.96 5.70 -15.39
C PHE A 235 8.15 7.22 -15.33
N ASN A 236 8.12 7.85 -14.15
CA ASN A 236 8.60 9.23 -14.04
C ASN A 236 10.12 9.29 -14.25
N GLY A 237 10.64 10.46 -14.63
CA GLY A 237 12.08 10.64 -14.89
C GLY A 237 12.47 11.39 -16.17
N GLY A 238 11.52 12.06 -16.83
CA GLY A 238 11.80 13.02 -17.91
C GLY A 238 11.91 12.43 -19.32
N ILE A 239 12.51 13.19 -20.24
CA ILE A 239 12.51 12.91 -21.69
C ILE A 239 13.47 11.82 -22.15
N ALA A 240 14.23 11.20 -21.25
CA ALA A 240 15.13 10.09 -21.59
C ALA A 240 14.38 8.91 -22.23
N GLY A 241 13.08 8.74 -21.92
CA GLY A 241 12.21 7.76 -22.59
C GLY A 241 11.98 8.06 -24.07
N PHE A 242 12.11 9.33 -24.48
CA PHE A 242 12.05 9.74 -25.90
C PHE A 242 13.38 9.50 -26.63
N GLN A 243 14.51 9.43 -25.92
CA GLN A 243 15.76 9.03 -26.56
C GLN A 243 15.79 7.54 -26.93
N ILE A 244 15.09 6.71 -26.15
CA ILE A 244 14.83 5.30 -26.49
C ILE A 244 14.02 5.20 -27.79
N LEU A 245 13.12 6.15 -28.06
CA LEU A 245 12.36 6.23 -29.32
C LEU A 245 13.22 6.69 -30.52
N ASN A 246 14.46 7.14 -30.29
CA ASN A 246 15.39 7.44 -31.36
C ASN A 246 16.01 6.11 -31.87
N SER A 247 15.77 5.82 -33.16
CA SER A 247 15.65 4.47 -33.72
C SER A 247 16.90 3.57 -33.66
N SER A 248 18.05 4.06 -33.22
CA SER A 248 19.32 3.30 -33.14
C SER A 248 19.59 2.66 -31.77
N THR A 249 18.81 3.00 -30.73
CA THR A 249 19.04 2.53 -29.34
C THR A 249 17.85 1.76 -28.77
N PHE A 250 16.68 1.78 -29.42
CA PHE A 250 15.43 1.16 -28.94
C PHE A 250 15.56 -0.32 -28.52
N LEU A 251 16.40 -1.10 -29.22
CA LEU A 251 16.64 -2.52 -28.94
C LEU A 251 17.93 -2.81 -28.16
N LYS A 252 18.71 -1.78 -27.80
CA LYS A 252 19.91 -1.97 -26.98
C LYS A 252 19.51 -1.94 -25.51
N PHE A 253 19.71 -3.06 -24.82
CA PHE A 253 19.68 -3.11 -23.36
C PHE A 253 20.92 -2.38 -22.81
N VAL A 254 20.80 -1.06 -22.68
CA VAL A 254 21.84 -0.19 -22.13
C VAL A 254 21.53 0.07 -20.65
N ASP A 255 22.55 -0.02 -19.81
CA ASP A 255 22.45 0.48 -18.44
C ASP A 255 22.49 2.01 -18.45
N TYR A 256 21.35 2.64 -18.18
CA TYR A 256 21.20 4.10 -18.08
C TYR A 256 21.57 4.64 -16.68
N GLN A 257 22.07 3.79 -15.77
CA GLN A 257 22.59 4.20 -14.46
C GLN A 257 24.12 4.26 -14.42
N GLY A 258 24.81 3.83 -15.48
CA GLY A 258 26.26 3.84 -15.56
C GLY A 258 26.85 5.22 -15.87
N ASP A 259 28.11 5.42 -15.47
CA ASP A 259 28.88 6.68 -15.45
C ASP A 259 29.04 7.40 -16.82
N LYS A 260 28.55 6.83 -17.92
CA LYS A 260 28.67 7.36 -19.30
C LYS A 260 27.34 7.53 -20.03
N THR A 261 26.21 7.24 -19.38
CA THR A 261 24.88 7.34 -19.99
C THR A 261 23.99 8.27 -19.17
N ILE A 262 22.96 8.81 -19.82
CA ILE A 262 22.05 9.79 -19.23
C ILE A 262 21.49 9.24 -17.92
N ALA A 263 21.88 9.87 -16.81
CA ALA A 263 21.47 9.48 -15.47
C ALA A 263 19.94 9.59 -15.33
N TRP A 264 19.24 8.50 -15.64
CA TRP A 264 17.80 8.43 -15.49
C TRP A 264 17.46 8.49 -14.00
N LYS A 265 16.86 9.62 -13.57
CA LYS A 265 16.42 9.83 -12.18
C LYS A 265 14.90 9.73 -12.11
N SER A 266 14.39 8.52 -11.85
CA SER A 266 13.00 8.32 -11.46
C SER A 266 12.86 8.32 -9.94
N ILE A 267 11.74 8.81 -9.42
CA ILE A 267 11.33 8.73 -8.01
C ILE A 267 11.45 7.30 -7.48
N ALA A 268 11.05 6.31 -8.29
CA ALA A 268 11.16 4.91 -7.90
C ALA A 268 12.62 4.51 -7.62
N LEU A 269 13.56 4.95 -8.45
CA LEU A 269 14.96 4.58 -8.33
C LEU A 269 15.75 5.49 -7.35
N SER A 270 15.57 6.80 -7.44
CA SER A 270 16.37 7.80 -6.72
C SER A 270 15.83 8.16 -5.35
N MET A 271 14.59 7.78 -5.03
CA MET A 271 13.98 8.05 -3.73
C MET A 271 13.42 6.79 -3.09
N PHE A 272 12.58 6.01 -3.77
CA PHE A 272 11.90 4.89 -3.13
C PHE A 272 12.83 3.74 -2.73
N VAL A 273 13.82 3.42 -3.59
CA VAL A 273 14.83 2.39 -3.29
C VAL A 273 15.86 2.89 -2.27
N THR A 274 16.18 4.17 -2.30
CA THR A 274 17.27 4.78 -1.52
C THR A 274 16.80 5.25 -0.14
N GLN A 275 15.75 6.07 -0.10
CA GLN A 275 15.18 6.62 1.13
C GLN A 275 14.23 5.61 1.76
N ARG A 276 14.76 4.78 2.68
CA ARG A 276 13.99 3.71 3.33
C ARG A 276 12.75 4.19 4.07
N GLY A 277 12.70 5.45 4.51
CA GLY A 277 11.49 6.06 5.08
C GLY A 277 10.28 6.01 4.13
N LEU A 278 10.51 6.10 2.81
CA LEU A 278 9.45 6.04 1.80
C LEU A 278 8.82 4.65 1.62
N LEU A 279 9.54 3.59 2.00
CA LEU A 279 9.01 2.22 2.02
C LEU A 279 7.75 2.10 2.89
N TYR A 280 7.66 2.91 3.94
CA TYR A 280 6.48 3.01 4.80
C TYR A 280 5.62 4.22 4.47
N ALA A 281 6.23 5.39 4.25
CA ALA A 281 5.50 6.64 4.12
C ALA A 281 4.57 6.67 2.88
N ILE A 282 4.98 6.09 1.75
CA ILE A 282 4.14 6.04 0.54
C ILE A 282 2.87 5.21 0.78
N PRO A 283 2.95 3.92 1.17
CA PRO A 283 1.73 3.13 1.37
C PRO A 283 0.85 3.67 2.51
N ALA A 284 1.44 4.20 3.58
CA ALA A 284 0.68 4.83 4.67
C ALA A 284 -0.01 6.13 4.22
N GLY A 285 0.68 7.02 3.52
CA GLY A 285 0.12 8.26 2.99
C GLY A 285 -1.02 8.00 2.01
N LEU A 286 -0.85 7.05 1.08
CA LEU A 286 -1.88 6.67 0.12
C LEU A 286 -3.09 6.00 0.78
N LEU A 287 -2.87 5.21 1.84
CA LEU A 287 -3.96 4.67 2.65
C LEU A 287 -4.78 5.80 3.31
N LEU A 288 -4.11 6.79 3.90
CA LEU A 288 -4.76 7.94 4.51
C LEU A 288 -5.53 8.78 3.48
N LEU A 289 -4.92 9.08 2.33
CA LEU A 289 -5.58 9.78 1.23
C LEU A 289 -6.78 9.00 0.68
N TRP A 290 -6.66 7.67 0.58
CA TRP A 290 -7.78 6.81 0.20
C TRP A 290 -8.91 6.86 1.22
N SER A 291 -8.59 6.82 2.51
CA SER A 291 -9.54 6.89 3.62
C SER A 291 -10.27 8.25 3.63
N TRP A 292 -9.51 9.34 3.52
CA TRP A 292 -10.02 10.70 3.38
C TRP A 292 -10.97 10.81 2.18
N ARG A 293 -10.54 10.35 0.99
CA ARG A 293 -11.37 10.37 -0.21
C ARG A 293 -12.68 9.60 0.00
N LYS A 294 -12.62 8.43 0.65
CA LYS A 294 -13.80 7.63 0.95
C LYS A 294 -14.76 8.31 1.92
N LYS A 295 -14.24 9.03 2.92
CA LYS A 295 -15.04 9.71 3.93
C LYS A 295 -15.78 10.91 3.36
N PHE A 296 -15.13 11.72 2.53
CA PHE A 296 -15.68 13.01 2.09
C PHE A 296 -16.33 13.00 0.71
N PHE A 297 -15.94 12.09 -0.21
CA PHE A 297 -16.42 12.10 -1.60
C PHE A 297 -17.38 10.96 -1.93
N ARG A 298 -17.76 10.10 -0.98
CA ARG A 298 -18.88 9.16 -1.19
C ARG A 298 -20.21 9.87 -0.97
N THR A 299 -21.00 9.98 -2.03
CA THR A 299 -22.30 10.65 -2.05
C THR A 299 -23.25 10.12 -0.97
N PRO A 300 -23.90 11.00 -0.17
CA PRO A 300 -24.90 10.63 0.84
C PRO A 300 -26.26 10.25 0.22
N ALA A 301 -26.26 9.46 -0.86
CA ALA A 301 -27.50 8.95 -1.45
C ALA A 301 -28.18 7.87 -0.57
N GLN A 302 -27.57 7.51 0.56
CA GLN A 302 -28.03 6.47 1.50
C GLN A 302 -28.75 7.02 2.74
N ASP A 303 -28.62 8.31 3.08
CA ASP A 303 -29.15 8.87 4.33
C ASP A 303 -30.32 9.85 4.11
N ARG A 304 -31.19 9.61 3.12
CA ARG A 304 -32.50 10.28 3.13
C ARG A 304 -33.42 9.48 4.05
N PRO A 305 -33.80 10.00 5.25
CA PRO A 305 -34.86 9.38 6.02
C PRO A 305 -36.09 9.29 5.13
N ALA A 306 -36.71 8.12 5.11
CA ALA A 306 -37.95 7.88 4.40
C ALA A 306 -38.92 9.01 4.77
N SER A 307 -39.29 9.82 3.77
CA SER A 307 -40.27 10.88 3.92
C SER A 307 -41.51 10.30 4.62
N ARG A 308 -41.85 10.87 5.79
CA ARG A 308 -43.09 10.61 6.52
C ARG A 308 -44.27 10.54 5.54
N PRO A 309 -45.23 9.59 5.69
CA PRO A 309 -46.42 9.58 4.86
C PRO A 309 -47.15 10.91 5.04
N LYS A 310 -47.51 11.55 3.92
CA LYS A 310 -48.39 12.72 3.91
C LYS A 310 -49.72 12.34 4.60
N GLY A 311 -50.17 13.27 5.43
CA GLY A 311 -51.36 13.25 6.28
C GLY A 311 -52.50 12.33 5.88
N SER A 312 -52.97 11.57 6.87
CA SER A 312 -54.35 11.15 7.00
C SER A 312 -55.25 12.38 6.87
N ARG A 313 -56.02 12.42 5.79
CA ARG A 313 -57.11 13.37 5.59
C ARG A 313 -58.26 12.90 6.48
N PHE A 314 -58.42 13.52 7.65
CA PHE A 314 -59.65 13.46 8.42
C PHE A 314 -60.03 14.87 8.87
N ASP A 315 -61.30 15.16 8.63
CA ASP A 315 -62.16 16.21 9.18
C ASP A 315 -61.91 17.67 8.79
N GLN A 316 -62.82 18.17 7.95
CA GLN A 316 -63.73 19.25 8.34
C GLN A 316 -64.94 19.26 7.39
N SER A 317 -66.01 18.58 7.80
CA SER A 317 -67.38 18.92 7.39
C SER A 317 -68.11 19.45 8.62
N ALA A 318 -68.23 20.76 8.74
CA ALA A 318 -69.29 21.45 9.48
C ALA A 318 -69.18 22.95 9.25
N GLY A 319 -70.29 23.58 8.84
CA GLY A 319 -70.53 24.99 9.14
C GLY A 319 -71.02 25.85 7.98
N SER A 320 -72.35 26.01 7.94
CA SER A 320 -73.17 27.10 7.36
C SER A 320 -73.09 27.40 5.87
#